data_AF-A0A024TQY6-F1
#
_entry.id   AF-A0A024TQY6-F1
#
_cell.length_a   1.000
_cell.length_b   1.000
_cell.length_c   1.000
_cell.angle_alpha   90.00
_cell.angle_beta   90.00
_cell.angle_gamma   90.00
#
_symmetry.space_group_name_H-M   'P 1'
#
loop_
_entity.id
_entity.type
_entity.pdbx_description
1 polymer ?
#
loop_
_entity_poly.entity_id
_entity_poly.type
_entity_poly.pdbx_seq_one_letter_code
_entity_poly.pdbx_strand_id
1 'polypeptide(L)'
;MGIYYTMKCSTLLEKVGISRKYMAIEVRPHDQALVFLNTNTSVAVDDITKISWEPNLKLKMVLSPRDKVCVKFEGASDLRAFLGDLNLDIPVLCDTGGGICAGSYTPRTMTGVRPTERASELLGTIMENMRTHSKRRNSKSYTFDRGAFSAATTRGSLEFRGPTAGSAGTY
;
A
#
# COMPACT_ATOMS: atom_id res chain seq x y z
N MET A 1 -6.96 -15.46 17.06
CA MET A 1 -8.40 -15.70 17.30
C MET A 1 -8.81 -14.76 18.41
N GLY A 2 -9.56 -13.72 18.07
CA GLY A 2 -10.01 -12.71 19.01
C GLY A 2 -11.54 -12.61 19.02
N ILE A 3 -12.11 -12.32 20.18
CA ILE A 3 -13.54 -12.03 20.34
C ILE A 3 -13.66 -10.56 20.75
N TYR A 4 -14.30 -9.79 19.89
CA TYR A 4 -14.37 -8.33 20.00
C TYR A 4 -15.78 -7.90 20.35
N TYR A 5 -15.96 -7.38 21.56
CA TYR A 5 -17.22 -6.79 22.01
C TYR A 5 -17.33 -5.37 21.48
N THR A 6 -18.42 -5.08 20.76
CA THR A 6 -18.63 -3.78 20.11
C THR A 6 -20.06 -3.29 20.30
N MET A 7 -20.29 -1.98 20.24
CA MET A 7 -21.63 -1.41 20.20
C MET A 7 -22.12 -1.38 18.75
N LYS A 8 -23.31 -1.95 18.47
CA LYS A 8 -23.95 -1.88 17.15
C LYS A 8 -24.54 -0.48 16.94
N CYS A 9 -24.20 0.13 15.80
CA CYS A 9 -24.56 1.50 15.43
C CYS A 9 -25.29 1.54 14.08
N SER A 10 -26.23 0.62 13.87
CA SER A 10 -26.91 0.39 12.60
C SER A 10 -28.15 1.28 12.41
N THR A 11 -29.04 1.36 13.41
CA THR A 11 -30.27 2.15 13.38
C THR A 11 -30.03 3.62 13.76
N LEU A 12 -31.02 4.50 13.58
CA LEU A 12 -30.92 5.88 14.06
C LEU A 12 -30.93 5.93 15.61
N LEU A 13 -31.79 5.14 16.26
CA LEU A 13 -31.88 5.05 17.73
C LEU A 13 -30.57 4.58 18.38
N GLU A 14 -29.85 3.68 17.72
CA GLU A 14 -28.50 3.26 18.12
C GLU A 14 -27.47 4.39 17.96
N LYS A 15 -27.56 5.19 16.89
CA LYS A 15 -26.64 6.31 16.61
C LYS A 15 -26.84 7.52 17.52
N VAL A 16 -28.06 7.77 17.99
CA VAL A 16 -28.37 8.83 18.97
C VAL A 16 -28.34 8.35 20.42
N GLY A 17 -27.89 7.10 20.67
CA GLY A 17 -27.68 6.56 22.03
C GLY A 17 -28.94 6.18 22.82
N ILE A 18 -30.14 6.34 22.24
CA ILE A 18 -31.43 5.97 22.83
C ILE A 18 -31.55 4.44 23.01
N SER A 19 -30.95 3.66 22.11
CA SER A 19 -30.85 2.20 22.24
C SER A 19 -29.40 1.78 22.24
N ARG A 20 -28.99 0.95 23.21
CA ARG A 20 -27.65 0.35 23.25
C ARG A 20 -27.75 -1.15 23.00
N LYS A 21 -27.28 -1.59 21.84
CA LYS A 21 -27.16 -3.00 21.49
C LYS A 21 -25.69 -3.34 21.33
N TYR A 22 -25.24 -4.38 22.01
CA TYR A 22 -23.88 -4.88 21.89
C TYR A 22 -23.84 -6.06 20.92
N MET A 23 -22.69 -6.27 20.29
CA MET A 23 -22.43 -7.34 19.34
C MET A 23 -21.01 -7.84 19.51
N ALA A 24 -20.86 -9.14 19.77
CA ALA A 24 -19.57 -9.82 19.81
C ALA A 24 -19.24 -10.35 18.41
N ILE A 25 -18.04 -10.04 17.94
CA ILE A 25 -17.50 -10.49 16.65
C ILE A 25 -16.30 -11.40 16.94
N GLU A 26 -16.38 -12.66 16.55
CA GLU A 26 -15.25 -13.59 16.55
C GLU A 26 -14.50 -13.45 15.22
N VAL A 27 -13.17 -13.31 15.28
CA VAL A 27 -12.30 -13.36 14.10
C VAL A 27 -11.54 -14.69 14.10
N ARG A 28 -11.66 -15.45 13.00
CA ARG A 28 -10.97 -16.72 12.78
C ARG A 28 -9.97 -16.60 11.62
N PRO A 29 -8.68 -16.33 11.90
CA PRO A 29 -7.67 -16.18 10.86
C PRO A 29 -7.40 -17.46 10.05
N HIS A 30 -7.62 -18.64 10.64
CA HIS A 30 -7.43 -19.93 9.96
C HIS A 30 -8.56 -20.21 8.95
N ASP A 31 -9.80 -19.86 9.30
CA ASP A 31 -10.98 -20.07 8.45
C ASP A 31 -11.19 -18.90 7.45
N GLN A 32 -10.40 -17.82 7.57
CA GLN A 32 -10.62 -16.53 6.90
C GLN A 32 -12.08 -16.04 7.04
N ALA A 33 -12.60 -16.09 8.27
CA ALA A 33 -14.01 -15.82 8.55
C ALA A 33 -14.24 -14.90 9.77
N LEU A 34 -15.35 -14.15 9.69
CA LEU A 34 -15.95 -13.39 10.78
C LEU A 34 -17.25 -14.05 11.24
N VAL A 35 -17.40 -14.28 12.55
CA VAL A 35 -18.66 -14.82 13.11
C VAL A 35 -19.30 -13.80 14.06
N PHE A 36 -20.50 -13.37 13.71
CA PHE A 36 -21.34 -12.50 14.53
C PHE A 36 -22.10 -13.36 15.55
N LEU A 37 -21.51 -13.52 16.74
CA LEU A 37 -21.98 -14.49 17.75
C LEU A 37 -23.44 -14.27 18.18
N ASN A 38 -23.90 -13.02 18.23
CA ASN A 38 -25.28 -12.67 18.59
C ASN A 38 -26.35 -13.13 17.59
N THR A 39 -25.96 -13.47 16.35
CA THR A 39 -26.87 -13.94 15.29
C THR A 39 -26.41 -15.27 14.69
N ASN A 40 -25.34 -15.87 15.23
CA ASN A 40 -24.62 -17.02 14.70
C ASN A 40 -24.35 -16.93 13.18
N THR A 41 -24.07 -15.72 12.67
CA THR A 41 -23.88 -15.46 11.25
C THR A 41 -22.40 -15.46 10.92
N SER A 42 -21.96 -16.39 10.07
CA SER A 42 -20.59 -16.40 9.53
C SER A 42 -20.54 -15.66 8.19
N VAL A 43 -19.46 -14.93 7.93
CA VAL A 43 -19.17 -14.21 6.68
C VAL A 43 -17.69 -14.36 6.36
N ALA A 44 -17.33 -14.59 5.09
CA ALA A 44 -15.93 -14.72 4.70
C ALA A 44 -15.22 -13.34 4.72
N VAL A 45 -13.92 -13.33 4.99
CA VAL A 45 -13.09 -12.12 4.91
C VAL A 45 -13.04 -11.58 3.47
N ASP A 46 -13.12 -12.46 2.48
CA ASP A 46 -13.22 -12.10 1.05
C ASP A 46 -14.55 -11.38 0.68
N ASP A 47 -15.64 -11.59 1.44
CA ASP A 47 -16.90 -10.86 1.23
C ASP A 47 -16.81 -9.38 1.66
N ILE A 48 -15.74 -8.97 2.36
CA ILE A 48 -15.58 -7.61 2.89
C ILE A 48 -15.14 -6.64 1.79
N THR A 49 -16.08 -6.28 0.92
CA THR A 49 -15.89 -5.35 -0.21
C THR A 49 -15.36 -3.96 0.18
N LYS A 50 -15.58 -3.51 1.42
CA LYS A 50 -15.03 -2.25 1.94
C LYS A 50 -15.03 -2.20 3.47
N ILE A 51 -14.00 -1.57 4.04
CA ILE A 51 -13.91 -1.20 5.46
C ILE A 51 -13.60 0.31 5.55
N SER A 52 -14.21 1.03 6.49
CA SER A 52 -13.72 2.35 6.91
C SER A 52 -13.93 2.62 8.39
N TRP A 53 -12.97 3.32 9.00
CA TRP A 53 -12.97 3.66 10.42
C TRP A 53 -12.76 5.16 10.65
N GLU A 54 -13.42 5.67 11.69
CA GLU A 54 -13.39 7.06 12.15
C GLU A 54 -12.59 7.15 13.48
N PRO A 55 -11.95 8.29 13.82
CA PRO A 55 -11.17 8.44 15.07
C PRO A 55 -12.00 8.27 16.35
N ASN A 56 -13.33 8.37 16.24
CA ASN A 56 -14.31 8.13 17.30
C ASN A 56 -14.56 6.63 17.59
N LEU A 57 -13.65 5.75 17.16
CA LEU A 57 -13.66 4.28 17.28
C LEU A 57 -14.80 3.56 16.52
N LYS A 58 -15.45 4.24 15.58
CA LYS A 58 -16.53 3.68 14.77
C LYS A 58 -15.99 3.03 13.51
N LEU A 59 -16.40 1.78 13.28
CA LEU A 59 -16.05 0.97 12.12
C LEU A 59 -17.29 0.72 11.25
N LYS A 60 -17.13 0.78 9.94
CA LYS A 60 -18.12 0.40 8.93
C LYS A 60 -17.52 -0.66 8.02
N MET A 61 -18.23 -1.76 7.81
CA MET A 61 -17.88 -2.82 6.87
C MET A 61 -19.05 -3.01 5.89
N VAL A 62 -18.73 -3.20 4.61
CA VAL A 62 -19.69 -3.49 3.55
C VAL A 62 -19.44 -4.90 3.05
N LEU A 63 -20.43 -5.76 3.20
CA LEU A 63 -20.33 -7.20 3.00
C LEU A 63 -21.13 -7.60 1.76
N SER A 64 -20.49 -8.31 0.84
CA SER A 64 -21.17 -8.94 -0.29
C SER A 64 -22.15 -10.01 0.24
N PRO A 65 -23.33 -10.21 -0.36
CA PRO A 65 -23.90 -9.46 -1.48
C PRO A 65 -24.69 -8.20 -1.08
N ARG A 66 -25.06 -8.00 0.21
CA ARG A 66 -26.03 -6.96 0.61
C ARG A 66 -25.82 -6.28 1.96
N ASP A 67 -24.94 -6.77 2.84
CA ASP A 67 -24.95 -6.38 4.24
C ASP A 67 -24.05 -5.18 4.58
N LYS A 68 -24.41 -4.44 5.64
CA LYS A 68 -23.66 -3.26 6.10
C LYS A 68 -23.56 -3.23 7.61
N VAL A 69 -22.43 -3.70 8.12
CA VAL A 69 -22.11 -3.70 9.55
C VAL A 69 -21.54 -2.34 9.94
N CYS A 70 -22.15 -1.71 10.94
CA CYS A 70 -21.68 -0.45 11.51
C CYS A 70 -21.62 -0.62 13.02
N VAL A 71 -20.42 -0.51 13.60
CA VAL A 71 -20.13 -0.76 15.01
C VAL A 71 -19.24 0.33 15.59
N LYS A 72 -19.10 0.36 16.91
CA LYS A 72 -18.13 1.18 17.64
C LYS A 72 -17.42 0.33 18.69
N PHE A 73 -16.10 0.47 18.77
CA PHE A 73 -15.25 -0.17 19.78
C PHE A 73 -15.12 0.72 21.02
N GLU A 74 -14.73 0.14 22.16
CA GLU A 74 -14.56 0.87 23.41
C GLU A 74 -13.14 1.44 23.54
N GLY A 75 -12.10 0.67 23.20
CA GLY A 75 -10.70 1.10 23.12
C GLY A 75 -10.15 1.24 21.69
N ALA A 76 -9.16 2.12 21.52
CA ALA A 76 -8.37 2.21 20.27
C ALA A 76 -7.50 0.97 20.05
N SER A 77 -7.06 0.33 21.15
CA SER A 77 -6.45 -1.01 21.19
C SER A 77 -7.27 -2.04 20.44
N ASP A 78 -8.58 -2.07 20.70
CA ASP A 78 -9.47 -3.17 20.33
C ASP A 78 -9.79 -3.09 18.84
N LEU A 79 -10.04 -1.87 18.33
CA LEU A 79 -10.18 -1.59 16.91
C LEU A 79 -8.88 -1.86 16.14
N ARG A 80 -7.71 -1.50 16.70
CA ARG A 80 -6.41 -1.81 16.07
C ARG A 80 -6.13 -3.31 16.02
N ALA A 81 -6.42 -4.04 17.10
CA ALA A 81 -6.27 -5.49 17.16
C ALA A 81 -7.23 -6.18 16.18
N PHE A 82 -8.51 -5.78 16.15
CA PHE A 82 -9.49 -6.27 15.18
C PHE A 82 -9.04 -6.09 13.73
N LEU A 83 -8.56 -4.88 13.37
CA LEU A 83 -8.08 -4.60 12.01
C LEU A 83 -6.80 -5.38 11.65
N GLY A 84 -6.00 -5.80 12.64
CA GLY A 84 -4.86 -6.70 12.45
C GLY A 84 -5.27 -8.16 12.28
N ASP A 85 -6.16 -8.67 13.14
CA ASP A 85 -6.68 -10.05 13.13
C ASP A 85 -7.40 -10.41 11.81
N LEU A 86 -7.90 -9.41 11.06
CA LEU A 86 -8.48 -9.58 9.73
C LEU A 86 -7.49 -10.08 8.66
N ASN A 87 -6.16 -9.95 8.86
CA ASN A 87 -5.14 -10.40 7.91
C ASN A 87 -5.26 -9.78 6.49
N LEU A 88 -5.72 -8.52 6.41
CA LEU A 88 -6.03 -7.81 5.14
C LEU A 88 -4.99 -6.76 4.71
N ASP A 89 -3.74 -6.82 5.21
CA ASP A 89 -2.68 -5.82 4.96
C ASP A 89 -3.12 -4.35 5.19
N ILE A 90 -3.93 -4.13 6.23
CA ILE A 90 -4.54 -2.82 6.51
C ILE A 90 -3.49 -1.87 7.14
N PRO A 91 -3.17 -0.72 6.51
CA PRO A 91 -2.25 0.26 7.09
C PRO A 91 -2.95 1.08 8.18
N VAL A 92 -3.00 0.54 9.40
CA VAL A 92 -3.57 1.22 10.57
C VAL A 92 -2.55 2.22 11.14
N LEU A 93 -2.86 3.51 11.01
CA LEU A 93 -2.07 4.60 11.59
C LEU A 93 -2.61 5.01 12.95
N CYS A 94 -1.71 5.33 13.88
CA CYS A 94 -2.02 5.93 15.19
C CYS A 94 -1.49 7.36 15.25
N ASP A 95 -2.13 8.20 16.06
CA ASP A 95 -1.61 9.52 16.40
C ASP A 95 -0.59 9.46 17.56
N THR A 96 0.05 10.59 17.85
CA THR A 96 1.06 10.72 18.91
C THR A 96 0.50 10.61 20.33
N GLY A 97 -0.82 10.64 20.51
CA GLY A 97 -1.50 10.38 21.78
C GLY A 97 -1.97 8.93 21.95
N GLY A 98 -1.69 8.06 20.98
CA GLY A 98 -2.15 6.65 20.98
C GLY A 98 -3.58 6.45 20.48
N GLY A 99 -4.23 7.49 19.98
CA GLY A 99 -5.50 7.37 19.25
C GLY A 99 -5.30 6.74 17.86
N ILE A 100 -6.41 6.41 17.20
CA ILE A 100 -6.40 5.81 15.86
C ILE A 100 -6.78 6.85 14.81
N CYS A 101 -5.97 6.98 13.77
CA CYS A 101 -6.27 7.88 12.66
C CYS A 101 -7.42 7.34 11.81
N ALA A 102 -8.19 8.25 11.20
CA ALA A 102 -9.23 7.88 10.23
C ALA A 102 -8.62 7.11 9.04
N GLY A 103 -9.35 6.13 8.50
CA GLY A 103 -8.86 5.38 7.35
C GLY A 103 -9.91 4.51 6.68
N SER A 104 -9.52 3.91 5.56
CA SER A 104 -10.37 2.95 4.85
C SER A 104 -9.53 1.93 4.08
N TYR A 105 -9.99 0.68 4.13
CA TYR A 105 -9.52 -0.40 3.28
C TYR A 105 -10.59 -0.69 2.23
N THR A 106 -10.17 -0.92 0.99
CA THR A 106 -10.98 -1.54 -0.05
C THR A 106 -10.07 -2.60 -0.66
N PRO A 107 -10.50 -3.87 -0.80
CA PRO A 107 -9.67 -4.87 -1.43
C PRO A 107 -9.23 -4.40 -2.81
N ARG A 108 -8.05 -4.84 -3.28
CA ARG A 108 -7.65 -4.66 -4.68
C ARG A 108 -8.42 -5.65 -5.56
N THR A 109 -9.74 -5.47 -5.61
CA THR A 109 -10.65 -6.08 -6.59
C THR A 109 -10.06 -5.93 -8.00
N MET A 110 -10.26 -6.89 -8.91
CA MET A 110 -11.49 -7.00 -9.71
C MET A 110 -12.00 -5.66 -10.30
N THR A 111 -11.09 -4.69 -10.49
CA THR A 111 -11.26 -3.51 -11.34
C THR A 111 -11.23 -3.89 -12.82
N GLY A 112 -12.26 -4.60 -13.27
CA GLY A 112 -12.65 -4.74 -14.68
C GLY A 112 -11.78 -5.59 -15.62
N VAL A 113 -10.49 -5.79 -15.32
CA VAL A 113 -9.55 -6.51 -16.22
C VAL A 113 -9.66 -8.02 -16.01
N ARG A 114 -9.89 -8.79 -17.08
CA ARG A 114 -9.89 -10.27 -17.04
C ARG A 114 -8.46 -10.77 -16.80
N PRO A 115 -8.23 -11.86 -16.03
CA PRO A 115 -6.88 -12.36 -15.77
C PRO A 115 -6.05 -12.64 -17.03
N THR A 116 -6.71 -12.99 -18.14
CA THR A 116 -6.11 -13.20 -19.46
C THR A 116 -5.51 -11.94 -20.08
N GLU A 117 -6.10 -10.77 -19.84
CA GLU A 117 -5.74 -9.51 -20.53
C GLU A 117 -4.39 -8.98 -20.03
N ARG A 118 -4.13 -9.05 -18.71
CA ARG A 118 -2.80 -8.70 -18.15
C ARG A 118 -1.67 -9.53 -18.73
N ALA A 119 -1.90 -10.82 -18.99
CA ALA A 119 -0.88 -11.66 -19.62
C ALA A 119 -0.56 -11.17 -21.04
N SER A 120 -1.57 -10.83 -21.84
CA SER A 120 -1.37 -10.26 -23.18
C SER A 120 -0.80 -8.84 -23.18
N GLU A 121 -1.13 -7.98 -22.21
CA GLU A 121 -0.54 -6.64 -22.10
C GLU A 121 0.94 -6.68 -21.69
N LEU A 122 1.29 -7.55 -20.73
CA LEU A 122 2.66 -7.70 -20.24
C LEU A 122 3.53 -8.41 -21.31
N LEU A 123 3.01 -9.44 -21.98
CA LEU A 123 3.64 -10.02 -23.17
C LEU A 123 3.77 -9.01 -24.31
N GLY A 124 2.72 -8.22 -24.60
CA GLY A 124 2.77 -7.16 -25.60
C GLY A 124 3.84 -6.12 -25.31
N THR A 125 3.96 -5.69 -24.05
CA THR A 125 5.01 -4.77 -23.59
C THR A 125 6.41 -5.38 -23.74
N ILE A 126 6.59 -6.68 -23.42
CA ILE A 126 7.84 -7.40 -23.64
C ILE A 126 8.17 -7.52 -25.14
N MET A 127 7.18 -7.85 -25.97
CA MET A 127 7.34 -7.99 -27.42
C MET A 127 7.66 -6.66 -28.10
N GLU A 128 7.03 -5.56 -27.70
CA GLU A 128 7.30 -4.23 -28.24
C GLU A 128 8.70 -3.73 -27.82
N ASN A 129 9.12 -4.01 -26.58
CA ASN A 129 10.49 -3.77 -26.13
C ASN A 129 11.52 -4.61 -26.90
N MET A 130 11.25 -5.89 -27.18
CA MET A 130 12.14 -6.71 -28.04
C MET A 130 12.17 -6.19 -29.49
N ARG A 131 11.03 -5.78 -30.04
CA ARG A 131 10.90 -5.26 -31.41
C ARG A 131 11.65 -3.95 -31.61
N THR A 132 11.61 -3.07 -30.61
CA THR A 132 12.35 -1.79 -30.62
C THR A 132 13.84 -1.98 -30.36
N HIS A 133 14.25 -2.84 -29.42
CA HIS A 133 15.67 -3.14 -29.19
C HIS A 133 16.34 -3.89 -30.35
N SER A 134 15.64 -4.78 -31.04
CA SER A 134 16.16 -5.52 -32.21
C SER A 134 16.68 -4.58 -33.30
N LYS A 135 15.94 -3.51 -33.61
CA LYS A 135 16.32 -2.50 -34.61
C LYS A 135 17.60 -1.72 -34.28
N ARG A 136 18.11 -1.74 -33.03
CA ARG A 136 19.26 -0.92 -32.59
C ARG A 136 20.62 -1.63 -32.62
N ARG A 137 20.70 -2.91 -33.04
CA ARG A 137 21.98 -3.66 -33.01
C ARG A 137 22.69 -3.85 -34.37
N ASN A 138 22.11 -3.43 -35.50
CA ASN A 138 22.69 -3.68 -36.83
C ASN A 138 23.08 -2.42 -37.62
N SER A 139 23.99 -1.62 -37.06
CA SER A 139 24.57 -0.43 -37.73
C SER A 139 26.03 -0.18 -37.34
N LYS A 140 26.88 -1.20 -37.51
CA LYS A 140 28.35 -1.04 -37.61
C LYS A 140 28.84 -1.47 -39.00
N SER A 141 28.46 -0.71 -40.02
CA SER A 141 29.13 -0.73 -41.31
C SER A 141 30.54 -0.16 -41.14
N TYR A 142 31.57 -0.92 -41.52
CA TYR A 142 32.93 -0.39 -41.65
C TYR A 142 32.97 0.68 -42.76
N THR A 143 33.71 1.76 -42.51
CA THR A 143 34.27 2.63 -43.55
C THR A 143 35.78 2.73 -43.34
N PHE A 144 36.53 2.77 -44.43
CA PHE A 144 37.98 2.59 -44.47
C PHE A 144 38.63 3.76 -45.20
N ASP A 145 39.72 4.33 -44.65
CA ASP A 145 40.62 5.30 -45.31
C ASP A 145 39.98 6.65 -45.74
N ARG A 146 40.70 7.75 -46.06
CA ARG A 146 42.13 7.95 -46.39
C ARG A 146 42.59 9.42 -46.18
N GLY A 147 43.65 9.67 -45.39
CA GLY A 147 44.47 10.91 -45.45
C GLY A 147 43.80 12.27 -45.10
N ALA A 148 44.50 13.42 -45.15
CA ALA A 148 45.95 13.67 -45.19
C ALA A 148 46.30 15.14 -44.81
N PHE A 149 47.34 15.36 -43.97
CA PHE A 149 48.02 16.66 -43.65
C PHE A 149 47.12 17.82 -43.09
N SER A 150 47.61 18.99 -42.65
CA SER A 150 48.67 19.39 -41.67
C SER A 150 48.50 20.93 -41.39
N ALA A 151 49.14 21.67 -40.46
CA ALA A 151 50.19 21.47 -39.44
C ALA A 151 50.10 22.63 -38.37
N ALA A 152 50.99 22.63 -37.35
CA ALA A 152 51.33 23.79 -36.46
C ALA A 152 50.20 24.34 -35.51
N THR A 153 50.47 25.06 -34.40
CA THR A 153 51.71 25.26 -33.60
C THR A 153 51.41 25.65 -32.13
N THR A 154 52.31 25.24 -31.24
CA THR A 154 52.53 25.53 -29.80
C THR A 154 51.99 26.83 -29.17
N ARG A 155 51.27 26.69 -28.03
CA ARG A 155 51.33 27.46 -26.75
C ARG A 155 50.20 26.98 -25.80
N GLY A 156 50.30 26.98 -24.47
CA GLY A 156 51.44 27.26 -23.56
C GLY A 156 51.01 27.23 -22.07
N SER A 157 51.98 27.13 -21.16
CA SER A 157 51.88 27.23 -19.68
C SER A 157 51.01 26.23 -18.89
N LEU A 158 51.68 25.44 -18.06
CA LEU A 158 51.17 25.04 -16.73
C LEU A 158 51.17 26.28 -15.81
N GLU A 159 50.30 26.31 -14.82
CA GLU A 159 50.69 26.76 -13.47
C GLU A 159 50.16 25.76 -12.42
N PHE A 160 50.91 25.63 -11.33
CA PHE A 160 50.73 24.60 -10.31
C PHE A 160 50.88 25.26 -8.93
N ARG A 161 49.82 25.26 -8.11
CA ARG A 161 49.86 25.76 -6.73
C ARG A 161 49.59 24.60 -5.75
N GLY A 162 50.63 24.23 -5.00
CA GLY A 162 50.55 23.22 -3.95
C GLY A 162 50.00 23.77 -2.62
N PRO A 163 49.70 22.88 -1.65
CA PRO A 163 49.23 23.26 -0.33
C PRO A 163 50.37 23.73 0.58
N THR A 164 50.13 24.78 1.37
CA THR A 164 51.05 25.26 2.41
C THR A 164 50.78 24.55 3.74
N ALA A 165 51.81 23.97 4.36
CA ALA A 165 51.78 23.52 5.75
C ALA A 165 52.19 24.66 6.71
N GLY A 166 51.70 24.62 7.94
CA GLY A 166 52.08 25.50 9.05
C GLY A 166 51.84 24.78 10.38
N SER A 167 52.69 25.04 11.39
CA SER A 167 52.79 24.22 12.60
C SER A 167 52.90 25.07 13.90
N ALA A 168 53.04 24.37 15.04
CA ALA A 168 53.11 24.88 16.42
C ALA A 168 51.78 25.46 16.98
N GLY A 169 51.40 25.25 18.24
CA GLY A 169 51.90 24.29 19.24
C GLY A 169 52.94 24.81 20.24
N THR A 170 52.48 25.23 21.42
CA THR A 170 53.28 25.42 22.65
C THR A 170 52.38 25.38 23.88
N TYR A 171 52.86 24.69 24.92
CA TYR A 171 52.50 24.74 26.36
C TYR A 171 51.01 24.89 26.73
#